data_AF-B0WC14-F1
#
_entry.id   AF-B0WC14-F1
#
_cell.length_a   1.000
_cell.length_b   1.000
_cell.length_c   1.000
_cell.angle_alpha   90.00
_cell.angle_beta   90.00
_cell.angle_gamma   90.00
#
_symmetry.space_group_name_H-M   'P 1'
#
loop_
_entity.id
_entity.type
_entity.pdbx_description
1 polymer ?
#
loop_
_entity_poly.entity_id
_entity_poly.type
_entity_poly.pdbx_seq_one_letter_code
_entity_poly.pdbx_strand_id
1 'polypeptide(L)'
;MSILSLNLYELIKKNNYQGFSLSLIRRFCNSIVKCLRLLYAENIIHCDLKPENVLLKQRGSSLIKVIDFGSSCYSHRKVYTYIQSRFYRSPEVILGLSYGTPIDMWSLGCILAELYTGYPLFPGENEVEQLACIMEVLGIPPDDLINTATRRRLFFDSRGTPRCITNSKGRKRKPASKTLSQALRCNDTVFIDFVTRCLEWDPKKRMTPEEAARHEWLQPSATSTYVSSKSKENASATNGDGQQLGFMQKLQRSQPMTPNTILPEIKTPSQRQRYVKDRVKASKKKQQSKDQQANAAGQKQPLTRLIISCTTVKDLISIFDTQKKKDGSH
;
A
#
# COMPACT_ATOMS: atom_id res chain seq x y z
N MET A 1 -11.80 9.61 22.23
CA MET A 1 -11.21 9.25 20.92
C MET A 1 -10.93 10.52 20.14
N SER A 2 -9.71 10.76 19.68
CA SER A 2 -9.46 11.82 18.70
C SER A 2 -10.18 11.47 17.41
N ILE A 3 -11.08 12.32 16.92
CA ILE A 3 -11.76 12.14 15.62
C ILE A 3 -10.68 12.18 14.53
N LEU A 4 -10.29 11.00 14.04
CA LEU A 4 -9.40 10.89 12.88
C LEU A 4 -10.18 11.36 11.63
N SER A 5 -9.45 11.90 10.66
CA SER A 5 -10.01 12.48 9.44
C SER A 5 -10.12 11.42 8.33
N LEU A 6 -10.25 11.88 7.08
CA LEU A 6 -10.38 11.05 5.88
C LEU A 6 -9.21 10.07 5.77
N ASN A 7 -9.51 8.85 5.31
CA ASN A 7 -8.47 7.93 4.83
C ASN A 7 -7.95 8.38 3.46
N LEU A 8 -6.79 7.86 3.06
CA LEU A 8 -6.15 8.25 1.80
C LEU A 8 -6.99 7.88 0.56
N TYR A 9 -7.83 6.84 0.63
CA TYR A 9 -8.72 6.51 -0.49
C TYR A 9 -9.82 7.56 -0.69
N GLU A 10 -10.44 8.02 0.40
CA GLU A 10 -11.41 9.11 0.33
C GLU A 10 -10.76 10.43 -0.10
N LEU A 11 -9.48 10.62 0.23
CA LEU A 11 -8.71 11.76 -0.30
C LEU A 11 -8.52 11.66 -1.82
N ILE A 12 -8.18 10.48 -2.37
CA ILE A 12 -8.07 10.25 -3.83
C ILE A 12 -9.41 10.57 -4.53
N LYS A 13 -10.52 10.06 -3.98
CA LYS A 13 -11.88 10.34 -4.48
C LYS A 13 -12.18 11.83 -4.48
N LYS A 14 -11.90 12.52 -3.36
CA LYS A 14 -12.13 13.96 -3.22
C LYS A 14 -11.29 14.77 -4.21
N ASN A 15 -10.13 14.25 -4.61
CA ASN A 15 -9.30 14.83 -5.67
C ASN A 15 -9.67 14.31 -7.08
N ASN A 16 -10.87 13.75 -7.27
CA ASN A 16 -11.37 13.28 -8.56
C ASN A 16 -10.40 12.33 -9.29
N TYR A 17 -9.65 11.52 -8.53
CA TYR A 17 -8.68 10.55 -9.05
C TYR A 17 -7.58 11.18 -9.94
N GLN A 18 -7.24 12.45 -9.73
CA GLN A 18 -6.20 13.15 -10.50
C GLN A 18 -4.77 12.87 -10.01
N GLY A 19 -4.61 12.03 -8.98
CA GLY A 19 -3.32 11.83 -8.32
C GLY A 19 -2.91 12.99 -7.41
N PHE A 20 -1.71 12.94 -6.84
CA PHE A 20 -1.16 13.97 -5.98
C PHE A 20 0.27 14.33 -6.36
N SER A 21 0.73 15.51 -5.93
CA SER A 21 2.12 15.93 -6.12
C SER A 21 3.09 15.02 -5.35
N LEU A 22 4.24 14.73 -5.95
CA LEU A 22 5.29 13.92 -5.31
C LEU A 22 5.70 14.46 -3.95
N SER A 23 5.70 15.79 -3.78
CA SER A 23 5.98 16.45 -2.49
C SER A 23 4.98 16.07 -1.40
N LEU A 24 3.69 15.93 -1.72
CA LEU A 24 2.69 15.44 -0.76
C LEU A 24 2.88 13.94 -0.50
N ILE A 25 3.06 13.15 -1.56
CA ILE A 25 3.23 11.69 -1.46
C ILE A 25 4.46 11.36 -0.62
N ARG A 26 5.56 12.11 -0.76
CA ARG A 26 6.78 12.00 0.06
C ARG A 26 6.51 12.21 1.56
N ARG A 27 5.61 13.13 1.93
CA ARG A 27 5.23 13.35 3.34
C ARG A 27 4.40 12.18 3.90
N PHE A 28 3.48 11.65 3.10
CA PHE A 28 2.73 10.44 3.46
C PHE A 28 3.67 9.24 3.59
N CYS A 29 4.54 9.03 2.61
CA CYS A 29 5.52 7.94 2.60
C CYS A 29 6.41 7.97 3.84
N ASN A 30 7.01 9.13 4.16
CA ASN A 30 7.82 9.31 5.36
C ASN A 30 7.09 8.86 6.64
N SER A 31 5.81 9.19 6.76
CA SER A 31 5.01 8.82 7.94
C SER A 31 4.67 7.33 7.96
N ILE A 32 4.40 6.72 6.80
CA ILE A 32 4.13 5.28 6.69
C ILE A 32 5.42 4.49 6.97
N VAL A 33 6.56 4.88 6.38
CA VAL A 33 7.87 4.24 6.61
C VAL A 33 8.25 4.29 8.09
N LYS A 34 7.99 5.41 8.80
CA LYS A 34 8.19 5.46 10.26
C LYS A 34 7.38 4.40 11.02
N CYS A 35 6.14 4.15 10.60
CA CYS A 35 5.33 3.06 11.18
C CYS A 35 5.93 1.69 10.84
N LEU A 36 6.27 1.46 9.57
CA LEU A 36 6.81 0.17 9.11
C LEU A 36 8.16 -0.17 9.76
N ARG A 37 9.02 0.81 10.04
CA ARG A 37 10.26 0.61 10.80
C ARG A 37 10.01 0.07 12.21
N LEU A 38 9.00 0.61 12.90
CA LEU A 38 8.62 0.11 14.23
C LEU A 38 8.10 -1.34 14.13
N LEU A 39 7.22 -1.62 13.16
CA LEU A 39 6.71 -2.99 12.97
C LEU A 39 7.81 -3.97 12.60
N TYR A 40 8.75 -3.54 11.76
CA TYR A 40 9.90 -4.35 11.35
C TYR A 40 10.80 -4.69 12.55
N ALA A 41 11.14 -3.70 13.39
CA ALA A 41 11.93 -3.91 14.61
C ALA A 41 11.26 -4.90 15.58
N GLU A 42 9.93 -4.85 15.68
CA GLU A 42 9.13 -5.73 16.55
C GLU A 42 8.71 -7.05 15.88
N ASN A 43 9.19 -7.34 14.66
CA ASN A 43 8.82 -8.53 13.89
C ASN A 43 7.31 -8.69 13.67
N ILE A 44 6.59 -7.58 13.55
CA ILE A 44 5.15 -7.53 13.29
C ILE A 44 4.90 -7.27 11.80
N ILE A 45 3.97 -8.03 11.22
CA ILE A 45 3.47 -7.84 9.86
C ILE A 45 2.08 -7.23 9.95
N HIS A 46 1.82 -6.13 9.24
CA HIS A 46 0.52 -5.47 9.22
C HIS A 46 -0.53 -6.32 8.49
N CYS A 47 -0.15 -6.94 7.36
CA CYS A 47 -0.98 -7.87 6.55
C CYS A 47 -2.21 -7.24 5.86
N ASP A 48 -2.44 -5.93 5.99
CA ASP A 48 -3.49 -5.21 5.25
C ASP A 48 -3.20 -3.74 4.98
N LEU A 49 -1.96 -3.39 4.66
CA LEU A 49 -1.63 -2.00 4.35
C LEU A 49 -2.27 -1.61 3.01
N LYS A 50 -3.13 -0.59 3.05
CA LYS A 50 -3.89 -0.06 1.91
C LYS A 50 -4.33 1.39 2.20
N PRO A 51 -4.73 2.20 1.21
CA PRO A 51 -5.12 3.59 1.40
C PRO A 51 -6.26 3.79 2.42
N GLU A 52 -7.19 2.86 2.52
CA GLU A 52 -8.29 2.89 3.51
C GLU A 52 -7.79 2.78 4.96
N ASN A 53 -6.64 2.12 5.16
CA ASN A 53 -6.04 1.88 6.47
C ASN A 53 -4.93 2.90 6.80
N VAL A 54 -4.89 4.03 6.08
CA VAL A 54 -4.02 5.18 6.38
C VAL A 54 -4.88 6.43 6.48
N LEU A 55 -5.00 6.99 7.69
CA LEU A 55 -5.89 8.12 7.98
C LEU A 55 -5.09 9.40 8.20
N LEU A 56 -5.63 10.52 7.71
CA LEU A 56 -5.16 11.83 8.10
C LEU A 56 -5.47 12.06 9.59
N LYS A 57 -4.49 12.53 10.37
CA LYS A 57 -4.69 12.86 11.80
C LYS A 57 -5.73 13.96 12.00
N GLN A 58 -5.73 14.94 11.11
CA GLN A 58 -6.62 16.10 11.13
C GLN A 58 -7.00 16.48 9.69
N ARG A 59 -8.18 17.07 9.52
CA ARG A 59 -8.60 17.63 8.23
C ARG A 59 -7.60 18.71 7.82
N GLY A 60 -7.12 18.66 6.57
CA GLY A 60 -6.17 19.64 6.07
C GLY A 60 -4.71 19.43 6.47
N SER A 61 -4.38 18.31 7.13
CA SER A 61 -3.01 17.96 7.50
C SER A 61 -2.43 16.89 6.56
N SER A 62 -1.10 16.86 6.43
CA SER A 62 -0.39 15.73 5.80
C SER A 62 0.12 14.69 6.80
N LEU A 63 -0.12 14.91 8.10
CA LEU A 63 0.19 13.94 9.13
C LEU A 63 -0.79 12.78 9.05
N ILE A 64 -0.29 11.56 8.96
CA ILE A 64 -1.11 10.34 8.90
C ILE A 64 -0.93 9.43 10.11
N LYS A 65 -1.81 8.45 10.19
CA LYS A 65 -1.67 7.28 11.06
C LYS A 65 -2.11 6.03 10.31
N VAL A 66 -1.33 4.96 10.44
CA VAL A 66 -1.74 3.62 10.02
C VAL A 66 -2.73 3.06 11.06
N ILE A 67 -3.78 2.40 10.60
CA ILE A 67 -4.84 1.81 11.43
C ILE A 67 -5.14 0.38 10.99
N ASP A 68 -6.07 -0.27 11.70
CA ASP A 68 -6.63 -1.59 11.34
C ASP A 68 -5.58 -2.71 11.29
N PHE A 69 -5.07 -3.02 12.48
CA PHE A 69 -4.16 -4.13 12.72
C PHE A 69 -4.91 -5.47 12.89
N GLY A 70 -6.20 -5.54 12.57
CA GLY A 70 -7.03 -6.76 12.71
C GLY A 70 -6.57 -7.94 11.86
N SER A 71 -5.63 -7.70 10.95
CA SER A 71 -4.97 -8.72 10.13
C SER A 71 -3.55 -9.04 10.60
N SER A 72 -3.01 -8.28 11.53
CA SER A 72 -1.59 -8.29 11.85
C SER A 72 -1.20 -9.53 12.65
N CYS A 73 0.03 -9.98 12.46
CA CYS A 73 0.59 -11.12 13.17
C CYS A 73 2.10 -10.95 13.33
N TYR A 74 2.70 -11.69 14.25
CA TYR A 74 4.14 -11.81 14.30
C TYR A 74 4.65 -12.63 13.11
N SER A 75 5.85 -12.30 12.63
CA SER A 75 6.51 -12.99 11.51
C SER A 75 6.71 -14.49 11.77
N HIS A 76 6.89 -14.89 13.03
CA HIS A 76 7.08 -16.28 13.44
C HIS A 76 5.76 -17.00 13.81
N ARG A 77 4.61 -16.29 13.88
CA ARG A 77 3.29 -16.87 14.21
C ARG A 77 2.27 -16.52 13.13
N LYS A 78 2.47 -17.07 11.94
CA LYS A 78 1.60 -16.85 10.77
C LYS A 78 0.34 -17.72 10.87
N VAL A 79 -0.83 -17.10 10.83
CA VAL A 79 -2.13 -17.79 10.97
C VAL A 79 -2.81 -18.07 9.63
N TYR A 80 -2.63 -17.17 8.65
CA TYR A 80 -3.42 -17.17 7.42
C TYR A 80 -2.55 -17.16 6.17
N THR A 81 -2.93 -17.93 5.16
CA THR A 81 -2.26 -17.92 3.84
C THR A 81 -2.89 -16.93 2.87
N TYR A 82 -4.17 -16.56 3.07
CA TYR A 82 -4.87 -15.58 2.23
C TYR A 82 -4.95 -14.23 2.95
N ILE A 83 -3.89 -13.43 2.83
CA ILE A 83 -3.74 -12.12 3.50
C ILE A 83 -3.62 -10.98 2.49
N GLN A 84 -3.57 -9.72 2.98
CA GLN A 84 -3.58 -8.48 2.19
C GLN A 84 -4.84 -8.26 1.34
N SER A 85 -5.22 -7.00 1.13
CA SER A 85 -6.18 -6.64 0.07
C SER A 85 -5.57 -6.85 -1.31
N ARG A 86 -6.32 -7.42 -2.25
CA ARG A 86 -5.80 -7.95 -3.53
C ARG A 86 -4.90 -7.00 -4.30
N PHE A 87 -5.28 -5.73 -4.46
CA PHE A 87 -4.50 -4.75 -5.24
C PHE A 87 -3.13 -4.42 -4.63
N TYR A 88 -2.94 -4.71 -3.34
CA TYR A 88 -1.71 -4.46 -2.58
C TYR A 88 -1.04 -5.76 -2.13
N ARG A 89 -1.52 -6.90 -2.64
CA ARG A 89 -1.03 -8.21 -2.24
C ARG A 89 0.29 -8.52 -2.95
N SER A 90 1.25 -8.96 -2.17
CA SER A 90 2.59 -9.32 -2.62
C SER A 90 2.59 -10.62 -3.45
N PRO A 91 3.57 -10.79 -4.36
CA PRO A 91 3.66 -11.97 -5.20
C PRO A 91 3.90 -13.25 -4.38
N GLU A 92 4.69 -13.20 -3.31
CA GLU A 92 4.94 -14.37 -2.45
C GLU A 92 3.67 -14.90 -1.79
N VAL A 93 2.73 -14.01 -1.41
CA VAL A 93 1.42 -14.43 -0.88
C VAL A 93 0.56 -15.06 -1.98
N ILE A 94 0.59 -14.52 -3.20
CA ILE A 94 -0.18 -15.07 -4.33
C ILE A 94 0.35 -16.45 -4.71
N LEU A 95 1.68 -16.60 -4.79
CA LEU A 95 2.39 -17.81 -5.19
C LEU A 95 2.44 -18.89 -4.09
N GLY A 96 2.03 -18.56 -2.86
CA GLY A 96 2.07 -19.48 -1.72
C GLY A 96 3.49 -19.77 -1.24
N LEU A 97 4.36 -18.78 -1.31
CA LEU A 97 5.70 -18.80 -0.73
C LEU A 97 5.65 -18.36 0.74
N SER A 98 6.74 -18.61 1.48
CA SER A 98 6.87 -18.06 2.83
C SER A 98 6.92 -16.53 2.76
N TYR A 99 6.06 -15.87 3.53
CA TYR A 99 5.97 -14.42 3.57
C TYR A 99 6.45 -13.85 4.92
N GLY A 100 6.77 -12.57 4.96
CA GLY A 100 7.27 -11.87 6.16
C GLY A 100 6.91 -10.39 6.16
N THR A 101 7.64 -9.58 6.93
CA THR A 101 7.52 -8.12 6.93
C THR A 101 7.69 -7.45 5.54
N PRO A 102 8.44 -8.02 4.56
CA PRO A 102 8.55 -7.41 3.22
C PRO A 102 7.25 -7.29 2.44
N ILE A 103 6.17 -7.99 2.83
CA ILE A 103 4.87 -7.85 2.14
C ILE A 103 4.27 -6.45 2.33
N ASP A 104 4.56 -5.79 3.44
CA ASP A 104 4.04 -4.44 3.72
C ASP A 104 4.82 -3.38 2.93
N MET A 105 6.09 -3.64 2.62
CA MET A 105 6.88 -2.80 1.69
C MET A 105 6.35 -2.91 0.26
N TRP A 106 5.90 -4.10 -0.16
CA TRP A 106 5.18 -4.26 -1.43
C TRP A 106 3.87 -3.44 -1.44
N SER A 107 3.06 -3.57 -0.38
CA SER A 107 1.84 -2.77 -0.23
C SER A 107 2.12 -1.27 -0.28
N LEU A 108 3.20 -0.79 0.35
CA LEU A 108 3.62 0.60 0.28
C LEU A 108 3.89 1.04 -1.17
N GLY A 109 4.67 0.28 -1.94
CA GLY A 109 4.93 0.58 -3.36
C GLY A 109 3.64 0.76 -4.17
N CYS A 110 2.68 -0.16 -4.01
CA CYS A 110 1.37 -0.06 -4.63
C CYS A 110 0.57 1.19 -4.18
N ILE A 111 0.61 1.54 -2.89
CA ILE A 111 -0.07 2.74 -2.35
C ILE A 111 0.52 4.01 -2.96
N LEU A 112 1.85 4.12 -3.04
CA LEU A 112 2.51 5.31 -3.58
C LEU A 112 2.19 5.51 -5.07
N ALA A 113 2.19 4.41 -5.84
CA ALA A 113 1.77 4.42 -7.23
C ALA A 113 0.32 4.89 -7.40
N GLU A 114 -0.59 4.45 -6.53
CA GLU A 114 -1.99 4.88 -6.59
C GLU A 114 -2.19 6.32 -6.13
N LEU A 115 -1.45 6.78 -5.12
CA LEU A 115 -1.48 8.18 -4.73
C LEU A 115 -1.01 9.09 -5.87
N TYR A 116 -0.03 8.64 -6.65
CA TYR A 116 0.51 9.41 -7.77
C TYR A 116 -0.43 9.42 -8.99
N THR A 117 -1.00 8.27 -9.35
CA THR A 117 -1.81 8.13 -10.56
C THR A 117 -3.31 8.33 -10.33
N GLY A 118 -3.76 8.21 -9.09
CA GLY A 118 -5.17 8.14 -8.71
C GLY A 118 -5.79 6.74 -8.81
N TYR A 119 -5.08 5.73 -9.34
CA TYR A 119 -5.61 4.38 -9.60
C TYR A 119 -4.62 3.29 -9.18
N PRO A 120 -5.05 2.06 -8.83
CA PRO A 120 -4.11 1.03 -8.41
C PRO A 120 -3.20 0.62 -9.54
N LEU A 121 -1.94 0.41 -9.18
CA LEU A 121 -0.94 -0.10 -10.10
C LEU A 121 -1.32 -1.48 -10.66
N PHE A 122 -1.89 -2.35 -9.82
CA PHE A 122 -2.25 -3.73 -10.19
C PHE A 122 -3.72 -4.02 -9.87
N PRO A 123 -4.67 -3.67 -10.76
CA PRO A 123 -6.11 -3.84 -10.53
C PRO A 123 -6.61 -5.21 -11.01
N GLY A 124 -6.12 -6.30 -10.44
CA GLY A 124 -6.53 -7.66 -10.81
C GLY A 124 -7.94 -8.03 -10.35
N GLU A 125 -8.73 -8.68 -11.21
CA GLU A 125 -10.12 -9.10 -10.89
C GLU A 125 -10.15 -10.29 -9.91
N ASN A 126 -9.15 -11.16 -10.03
CA ASN A 126 -8.90 -12.34 -9.19
C ASN A 126 -7.39 -12.50 -8.98
N GLU A 127 -6.94 -13.53 -8.27
CA GLU A 127 -5.52 -13.70 -7.97
C GLU A 127 -4.65 -14.00 -9.19
N VAL A 128 -5.21 -14.68 -10.20
CA VAL A 128 -4.50 -15.01 -11.43
C VAL A 128 -4.32 -13.77 -12.30
N GLU A 129 -5.39 -12.97 -12.42
CA GLU A 129 -5.34 -11.64 -13.02
C GLU A 129 -4.43 -10.66 -12.26
N GLN A 130 -4.37 -10.76 -10.92
CA GLN A 130 -3.48 -9.94 -10.10
C GLN A 130 -2.02 -10.22 -10.45
N LEU A 131 -1.61 -11.50 -10.52
CA LEU A 131 -0.25 -11.85 -10.91
C LEU A 131 0.05 -11.48 -12.36
N ALA A 132 -0.93 -11.61 -13.26
CA ALA A 132 -0.79 -11.15 -14.65
C ALA A 132 -0.58 -9.63 -14.76
N CYS A 133 -1.23 -8.81 -13.92
CA CYS A 133 -0.97 -7.37 -13.83
C CYS A 133 0.46 -7.08 -13.36
N ILE A 134 0.95 -7.83 -12.38
CA ILE A 134 2.32 -7.68 -11.88
C ILE A 134 3.32 -8.02 -12.98
N MET A 135 3.15 -9.18 -13.64
CA MET A 135 4.06 -9.61 -14.69
C MET A 135 4.07 -8.68 -15.90
N GLU A 136 2.94 -8.03 -16.22
CA GLU A 136 2.85 -7.03 -17.29
C GLU A 136 3.89 -5.91 -17.11
N VAL A 137 4.19 -5.53 -15.87
CA VAL A 137 5.07 -4.42 -15.51
C VAL A 137 6.47 -4.88 -15.11
N LEU A 138 6.58 -5.99 -14.37
CA LEU A 138 7.85 -6.44 -13.77
C LEU A 138 8.48 -7.65 -14.48
N GLY A 139 7.88 -8.12 -15.58
CA GLY A 139 8.31 -9.37 -16.21
C GLY A 139 7.93 -10.61 -15.41
N ILE A 140 8.49 -11.76 -15.78
CA ILE A 140 8.21 -13.05 -15.12
C ILE A 140 9.04 -13.13 -13.83
N PRO A 141 8.52 -13.73 -12.73
CA PRO A 141 9.34 -13.96 -11.54
C PRO A 141 10.58 -14.81 -11.85
N PRO A 142 11.70 -14.65 -11.12
CA PRO A 142 12.85 -15.54 -11.23
C PRO A 142 12.48 -17.02 -11.05
N ASP A 143 13.16 -17.91 -11.77
CA ASP A 143 12.87 -19.35 -11.78
C ASP A 143 12.89 -19.98 -10.39
N ASP A 144 13.81 -19.56 -9.52
CA ASP A 144 13.89 -20.06 -8.14
C ASP A 144 12.61 -19.81 -7.34
N LEU A 145 11.96 -18.64 -7.55
CA LEU A 145 10.68 -18.33 -6.92
C LEU A 145 9.54 -19.16 -7.51
N ILE A 146 9.54 -19.38 -8.83
CA ILE A 146 8.52 -20.20 -9.50
C ILE A 146 8.64 -21.66 -9.03
N ASN A 147 9.86 -22.18 -8.95
CA ASN A 147 10.13 -23.57 -8.63
C ASN A 147 9.75 -23.91 -7.18
N THR A 148 9.96 -22.98 -6.25
CA THR A 148 9.61 -23.14 -4.83
C THR A 148 8.16 -22.77 -4.49
N ALA A 149 7.43 -22.14 -5.41
CA ALA A 149 6.05 -21.71 -5.20
C ALA A 149 5.06 -22.90 -5.12
N THR A 150 4.41 -23.04 -3.97
CA THR A 150 3.42 -24.11 -3.72
C THR A 150 2.20 -24.01 -4.63
N ARG A 151 1.86 -22.81 -5.10
CA ARG A 151 0.69 -22.54 -5.95
C ARG A 151 1.04 -22.32 -7.43
N ARG A 152 2.28 -22.62 -7.86
CA ARG A 152 2.77 -22.33 -9.22
C ARG A 152 1.86 -22.84 -10.34
N ARG A 153 1.24 -24.01 -10.16
CA ARG A 153 0.40 -24.67 -11.18
C ARG A 153 -0.83 -23.85 -11.59
N LEU A 154 -1.31 -22.96 -10.72
CA LEU A 154 -2.43 -22.06 -11.00
C LEU A 154 -2.04 -20.96 -12.01
N PHE A 155 -0.76 -20.58 -12.05
CA PHE A 155 -0.28 -19.42 -12.78
C PHE A 155 0.63 -19.78 -13.96
N PHE A 156 1.33 -20.91 -13.87
CA PHE A 156 2.31 -21.37 -14.86
C PHE A 156 1.96 -22.77 -15.36
N ASP A 157 2.38 -23.08 -16.59
CA ASP A 157 2.36 -24.43 -17.15
C ASP A 157 3.54 -25.28 -16.62
N SER A 158 3.69 -26.50 -17.12
CA SER A 158 4.77 -27.42 -16.72
C SER A 158 6.17 -26.94 -17.11
N ARG A 159 6.27 -26.01 -18.06
CA ARG A 159 7.54 -25.42 -18.53
C ARG A 159 7.85 -24.08 -17.86
N GLY A 160 7.09 -23.69 -16.84
CA GLY A 160 7.24 -22.39 -16.18
C GLY A 160 6.70 -21.21 -17.01
N THR A 161 5.99 -21.46 -18.10
CA THR A 161 5.43 -20.39 -18.94
C THR A 161 4.14 -19.85 -18.30
N PRO A 162 3.96 -18.52 -18.20
CA PRO A 162 2.73 -17.92 -17.69
C PRO A 162 1.50 -18.36 -18.47
N ARG A 163 0.44 -18.75 -17.75
CA ARG A 163 -0.86 -19.07 -18.36
C ARG A 163 -1.50 -17.80 -18.91
N CYS A 164 -1.83 -17.81 -20.19
CA CYS A 164 -2.47 -16.69 -20.86
C CYS A 164 -3.95 -16.61 -20.46
N ILE A 165 -4.36 -15.47 -19.90
CA ILE A 165 -5.72 -15.26 -19.40
C ILE A 165 -6.30 -14.02 -20.06
N THR A 166 -7.56 -14.15 -20.45
CA THR A 166 -8.37 -13.03 -20.92
C THR A 166 -9.23 -12.58 -19.74
N ASN A 167 -9.13 -11.31 -19.37
CA ASN A 167 -9.95 -10.75 -18.30
C ASN A 167 -11.42 -10.56 -18.74
N SER A 168 -12.29 -10.13 -17.82
CA SER A 168 -13.71 -9.87 -18.14
C SER A 168 -13.95 -8.79 -19.21
N LYS A 169 -12.91 -8.07 -19.62
CA LYS A 169 -12.92 -7.02 -20.65
C LYS A 169 -12.29 -7.46 -21.97
N GLY A 170 -11.96 -8.74 -22.13
CA GLY A 170 -11.32 -9.24 -23.35
C GLY A 170 -9.82 -8.95 -23.46
N ARG A 171 -9.19 -8.33 -22.45
CA ARG A 171 -7.77 -7.96 -22.48
C ARG A 171 -6.90 -9.12 -22.01
N LYS A 172 -5.86 -9.42 -22.80
CA LYS A 172 -4.77 -10.34 -22.46
C LYS A 172 -3.54 -9.52 -22.06
N ARG A 173 -2.92 -9.86 -20.94
CA ARG A 173 -1.67 -9.21 -20.49
C ARG A 173 -0.48 -10.03 -20.89
N LYS A 174 0.54 -9.36 -21.43
CA LYS A 174 1.83 -9.97 -21.80
C LYS A 174 2.88 -9.53 -20.78
N PRO A 175 3.68 -10.45 -20.22
CA PRO A 175 4.77 -10.10 -19.32
C PRO A 175 5.73 -9.07 -19.94
N ALA A 176 6.23 -8.14 -19.13
CA ALA A 176 7.17 -7.07 -19.53
C ALA A 176 6.70 -6.19 -20.70
N SER A 177 5.40 -6.19 -21.03
CA SER A 177 4.87 -5.35 -22.11
C SER A 177 4.75 -3.87 -21.74
N LYS A 178 4.94 -3.52 -20.45
CA LYS A 178 5.01 -2.15 -19.94
C LYS A 178 6.17 -2.00 -18.97
N THR A 179 6.80 -0.84 -18.98
CA THR A 179 7.74 -0.46 -17.92
C THR A 179 7.01 0.15 -16.73
N LEU A 180 7.64 0.18 -15.54
CA LEU A 180 7.07 0.85 -14.37
C LEU A 180 6.87 2.35 -14.62
N SER A 181 7.80 3.02 -15.30
CA SER A 181 7.66 4.43 -15.69
C SER A 181 6.41 4.66 -16.56
N GLN A 182 6.14 3.78 -17.54
CA GLN A 182 4.93 3.86 -18.37
C GLN A 182 3.64 3.60 -17.56
N ALA A 183 3.69 2.67 -16.61
CA ALA A 183 2.56 2.38 -15.72
C ALA A 183 2.25 3.56 -14.78
N LEU A 184 3.28 4.20 -14.23
CA LEU A 184 3.16 5.36 -13.36
C LEU A 184 2.92 6.68 -14.11
N ARG A 185 3.28 6.74 -15.40
CA ARG A 185 3.35 7.97 -16.21
C ARG A 185 4.21 9.03 -15.54
N CYS A 186 5.33 8.59 -14.97
CA CYS A 186 6.25 9.41 -14.23
C CYS A 186 7.62 9.37 -14.89
N ASN A 187 8.31 10.51 -14.87
CA ASN A 187 9.69 10.64 -15.33
C ASN A 187 10.66 10.98 -14.18
N ASP A 188 10.17 11.13 -12.95
CA ASP A 188 11.01 11.31 -11.76
C ASP A 188 11.70 9.97 -11.45
N THR A 189 12.94 9.84 -11.90
CA THR A 189 13.74 8.62 -11.80
C THR A 189 13.95 8.18 -10.36
N VAL A 190 14.07 9.13 -9.43
CA VAL A 190 14.32 8.89 -8.01
C VAL A 190 13.08 8.33 -7.32
N PHE A 191 11.88 8.81 -7.68
CA PHE A 191 10.62 8.22 -7.25
C PHE A 191 10.39 6.83 -7.87
N ILE A 192 10.66 6.68 -9.16
CA ILE A 192 10.50 5.40 -9.86
C ILE A 192 11.43 4.35 -9.26
N ASP A 193 12.67 4.70 -8.93
CA ASP A 193 13.60 3.82 -8.23
C ASP A 193 13.06 3.39 -6.87
N PHE A 194 12.58 4.35 -6.05
CA PHE A 194 11.98 4.04 -4.75
C PHE A 194 10.83 3.01 -4.87
N VAL A 195 9.93 3.21 -5.84
CA VAL A 195 8.81 2.29 -6.08
C VAL A 195 9.31 0.95 -6.62
N THR A 196 10.30 0.95 -7.52
CA THR A 196 10.93 -0.28 -8.05
C THR A 196 11.48 -1.14 -6.93
N ARG A 197 12.23 -0.55 -6.01
CA ARG A 197 12.83 -1.24 -4.85
C ARG A 197 11.79 -1.77 -3.86
N CYS A 198 10.61 -1.15 -3.79
CA CYS A 198 9.46 -1.68 -3.04
C CYS A 198 8.81 -2.89 -3.74
N LEU A 199 8.89 -2.97 -5.07
CA LEU A 199 8.22 -3.95 -5.91
C LEU A 199 9.16 -5.07 -6.40
N GLU A 200 10.30 -5.27 -5.73
CA GLU A 200 11.21 -6.37 -6.01
C GLU A 200 10.52 -7.73 -5.82
N TRP A 201 10.76 -8.66 -6.75
CA TRP A 201 10.14 -9.99 -6.75
C TRP A 201 10.56 -10.80 -5.54
N ASP A 202 11.87 -10.86 -5.29
CA ASP A 202 12.43 -11.58 -4.15
C ASP A 202 12.23 -10.76 -2.87
N PRO A 203 11.42 -11.23 -1.90
CA PRO A 203 11.21 -10.51 -0.66
C PRO A 203 12.50 -10.29 0.15
N LYS A 204 13.57 -11.07 -0.10
CA LYS A 204 14.87 -10.90 0.54
C LYS A 204 15.69 -9.73 -0.05
N LYS A 205 15.45 -9.40 -1.32
CA LYS A 205 16.10 -8.28 -2.02
C LYS A 205 15.27 -7.00 -1.96
N ARG A 206 13.99 -7.12 -1.60
CA ARG A 206 13.06 -6.00 -1.47
C ARG A 206 13.50 -5.03 -0.38
N MET A 207 13.45 -3.75 -0.70
CA MET A 207 13.87 -2.68 0.19
C MET A 207 13.14 -2.75 1.54
N THR A 208 13.93 -2.69 2.61
CA THR A 208 13.47 -2.65 3.99
C THR A 208 13.00 -1.24 4.39
N PRO A 209 12.21 -1.09 5.47
CA PRO A 209 11.82 0.23 5.98
C PRO A 209 13.02 1.12 6.37
N GLU A 210 14.09 0.55 6.90
CA GLU A 210 15.35 1.23 7.24
C GLU A 210 16.08 1.77 6.01
N GLU A 211 16.13 1.00 4.93
CA GLU A 211 16.69 1.45 3.64
C GLU A 211 15.80 2.50 3.00
N ALA A 212 14.48 2.31 3.03
CA ALA A 212 13.52 3.28 2.52
C ALA A 212 13.67 4.65 3.19
N ALA A 213 13.84 4.69 4.51
CA ALA A 213 14.06 5.94 5.25
C ALA A 213 15.37 6.66 4.88
N ARG A 214 16.36 5.94 4.34
CA ARG A 214 17.64 6.48 3.88
C ARG A 214 17.67 6.75 2.37
N HIS A 215 16.65 6.35 1.64
CA HIS A 215 16.57 6.51 0.21
C HIS A 215 16.54 8.00 -0.19
N GLU A 216 17.25 8.37 -1.27
CA GLU A 216 17.37 9.73 -1.77
C GLU A 216 16.02 10.43 -1.93
N TRP A 217 15.03 9.75 -2.52
CA TRP A 217 13.66 10.26 -2.65
C TRP A 217 13.03 10.78 -1.35
N LEU A 218 13.34 10.20 -0.18
CA LEU A 218 12.81 10.64 1.11
C LEU A 218 13.72 11.63 1.84
N GLN A 219 14.96 11.82 1.39
CA GLN A 219 15.87 12.79 1.99
C GLN A 219 15.40 14.22 1.73
N PRO A 220 15.66 15.15 2.66
CA PRO A 220 15.47 16.57 2.40
C PRO A 220 16.37 16.99 1.24
N SER A 221 15.80 17.54 0.16
CA SER A 221 16.64 18.19 -0.86
C SER A 221 17.32 19.41 -0.23
N ALA A 222 18.61 19.62 -0.53
CA ALA A 222 19.39 20.75 -0.02
C ALA A 222 18.75 22.13 -0.29
N THR A 223 17.86 22.21 -1.29
CA THR A 223 17.11 23.42 -1.66
C THR A 223 15.98 23.78 -0.67
N SER A 224 15.49 22.82 0.14
CA SER A 224 14.39 23.08 1.10
C SER A 224 14.84 23.82 2.36
N THR A 225 16.13 23.79 2.68
CA THR A 225 16.69 24.41 3.90
C THR A 225 16.80 25.94 3.76
N TYR A 226 16.90 26.45 2.53
CA TYR A 226 17.12 27.88 2.28
C TYR A 226 15.86 28.76 2.39
N VAL A 227 14.66 28.16 2.29
CA VAL A 227 13.39 28.91 2.36
C VAL A 227 12.88 29.05 3.80
N SER A 228 13.32 28.16 4.70
CA SER A 228 12.87 28.17 6.11
C SER A 228 13.48 29.31 6.95
N SER A 229 14.55 29.96 6.47
CA SER A 229 15.24 31.04 7.18
C SER A 229 14.68 32.44 6.92
N LYS A 230 13.82 32.64 5.90
CA LYS A 230 13.25 33.96 5.55
C LYS A 230 11.79 34.19 5.99
N SER A 231 11.14 33.24 6.66
CA SER A 231 9.70 33.31 6.96
C SER A 231 9.35 33.38 8.45
N LYS A 232 10.31 33.74 9.33
CA LYS A 232 10.08 33.85 10.78
C LYS A 232 9.71 35.25 11.29
N GLU A 233 9.58 36.25 10.43
CA GLU A 233 9.08 37.57 10.82
C GLU A 233 7.70 37.79 10.20
N ASN A 234 6.72 38.09 11.06
CA ASN A 234 5.32 38.41 10.80
C ASN A 234 4.33 37.23 10.68
N ALA A 235 3.84 36.77 11.84
CA ALA A 235 2.47 36.26 11.95
C ALA A 235 1.93 36.53 13.37
N SER A 236 1.30 37.70 13.54
CA SER A 236 0.35 37.98 14.62
C SER A 236 -1.04 37.40 14.27
N ALA A 237 -1.81 37.12 15.31
CA ALA A 237 -3.02 36.32 15.33
C ALA A 237 -4.21 36.86 14.52
N THR A 238 -5.00 35.98 13.90
CA THR A 238 -6.46 36.11 13.74
C THR A 238 -7.14 34.74 13.50
N ASN A 239 -8.42 34.70 13.86
CA ASN A 239 -9.28 33.55 14.16
C ASN A 239 -9.69 32.64 12.99
N GLY A 240 -10.26 31.49 13.38
CA GLY A 240 -10.62 30.34 12.57
C GLY A 240 -11.73 30.53 11.53
N ASP A 241 -11.99 29.43 10.82
CA ASP A 241 -12.88 29.21 9.67
C ASP A 241 -12.32 29.48 8.26
N GLY A 242 -11.24 30.25 8.11
CA GLY A 242 -10.58 30.49 6.81
C GLY A 242 -9.63 29.40 6.28
N GLN A 243 -9.20 28.44 7.11
CA GLN A 243 -8.17 27.44 6.73
C GLN A 243 -8.68 26.30 5.84
N GLN A 244 -10.00 26.16 5.72
CA GLN A 244 -10.66 25.00 5.09
C GLN A 244 -10.56 25.00 3.55
N LEU A 245 -10.67 26.18 2.91
CA LEU A 245 -10.44 26.34 1.47
C LEU A 245 -8.95 26.34 1.12
N GLY A 246 -8.11 26.90 2.00
CA GLY A 246 -6.69 27.13 1.73
C GLY A 246 -5.87 25.86 1.54
N PHE A 247 -6.12 24.79 2.30
CA PHE A 247 -5.36 23.53 2.11
C PHE A 247 -5.78 22.79 0.84
N MET A 248 -7.07 22.75 0.50
CA MET A 248 -7.53 22.14 -0.74
C MET A 248 -7.11 22.95 -1.96
N GLN A 249 -7.19 24.28 -1.89
CA GLN A 249 -6.61 25.16 -2.92
C GLN A 249 -5.09 25.06 -2.97
N LYS A 250 -4.36 24.84 -1.86
CA LYS A 250 -2.90 24.58 -1.87
C LYS A 250 -2.56 23.20 -2.45
N LEU A 251 -3.37 22.17 -2.20
CA LEU A 251 -3.26 20.85 -2.85
C LEU A 251 -3.50 20.95 -4.37
N GLN A 252 -4.44 21.78 -4.79
CA GLN A 252 -4.74 22.06 -6.21
C GLN A 252 -3.71 23.02 -6.85
N ARG A 253 -3.12 23.95 -6.08
CA ARG A 253 -2.10 24.92 -6.53
C ARG A 253 -0.68 24.33 -6.60
N SER A 254 -0.39 23.22 -5.92
CA SER A 254 0.77 22.40 -6.29
C SER A 254 0.45 21.75 -7.64
N GLN A 255 0.93 22.35 -8.71
CA GLN A 255 0.49 22.09 -10.08
C GLN A 255 0.28 20.59 -10.37
N PRO A 256 -0.85 20.19 -10.96
CA PRO A 256 -0.90 18.93 -11.69
C PRO A 256 0.00 19.07 -12.90
N MET A 257 1.21 18.51 -12.84
CA MET A 257 2.04 18.41 -14.04
C MET A 257 1.54 17.23 -14.88
N THR A 258 1.00 17.62 -16.05
CA THR A 258 0.50 16.87 -17.20
C THR A 258 -0.97 16.42 -17.13
N PRO A 259 -1.82 16.87 -18.08
CA PRO A 259 -3.20 16.39 -18.31
C PRO A 259 -3.33 14.89 -18.65
N ASN A 260 -2.22 14.15 -18.64
CA ASN A 260 -2.10 12.78 -19.13
C ASN A 260 -2.04 11.72 -18.03
N THR A 261 -2.29 12.02 -16.76
CA THR A 261 -2.25 11.02 -15.67
C THR A 261 -3.47 10.10 -15.64
N ILE A 262 -4.60 10.47 -16.26
CA ILE A 262 -5.80 9.61 -16.27
C ILE A 262 -5.62 8.47 -17.29
N LEU A 263 -5.59 7.22 -16.80
CA LEU A 263 -5.64 6.03 -17.64
C LEU A 263 -6.82 6.16 -18.65
N PRO A 264 -6.62 6.00 -19.99
CA PRO A 264 -7.68 6.09 -20.99
C PRO A 264 -8.86 5.17 -20.67
N GLU A 265 -8.55 4.02 -20.06
CA GLU A 265 -9.52 3.01 -19.62
C GLU A 265 -10.36 3.42 -18.40
N ILE A 266 -10.13 4.60 -17.78
CA ILE A 266 -10.79 5.04 -16.54
C ILE A 266 -11.18 6.55 -16.53
N LYS A 267 -11.24 7.17 -17.71
CA LYS A 267 -11.65 8.58 -17.88
C LYS A 267 -13.14 8.82 -17.56
N THR A 268 -14.00 7.82 -17.69
CA THR A 268 -15.44 8.01 -17.54
C THR A 268 -15.93 7.77 -16.09
N PRO A 269 -17.02 8.44 -15.68
CA PRO A 269 -17.68 8.17 -14.38
C PRO A 269 -18.06 6.69 -14.18
N SER A 270 -18.48 6.01 -15.24
CA SER A 270 -18.84 4.58 -15.21
C SER A 270 -17.65 3.68 -14.89
N GLN A 271 -16.46 3.98 -15.42
CA GLN A 271 -15.24 3.25 -15.13
C GLN A 271 -14.79 3.46 -13.66
N ARG A 272 -14.94 4.68 -13.12
CA ARG A 272 -14.67 4.99 -11.70
C ARG A 272 -15.61 4.24 -10.75
N GLN A 273 -16.91 4.15 -11.07
CA GLN A 273 -17.87 3.39 -10.26
C GLN A 273 -17.57 1.89 -10.26
N ARG A 274 -17.19 1.32 -11.41
CA ARG A 274 -16.78 -0.08 -11.50
C ARG A 274 -15.56 -0.35 -10.63
N TYR A 275 -14.60 0.56 -10.64
CA TYR A 275 -13.42 0.47 -9.81
C TYR A 275 -13.73 0.43 -8.31
N VAL A 276 -14.65 1.28 -7.83
CA VAL A 276 -15.15 1.22 -6.44
C VAL A 276 -15.75 -0.15 -6.14
N LYS A 277 -16.56 -0.70 -7.05
CA LYS A 277 -17.16 -2.04 -6.89
C LYS A 277 -16.12 -3.14 -6.80
N ASP A 278 -15.10 -3.12 -7.65
CA ASP A 278 -14.05 -4.15 -7.68
C ASP A 278 -13.20 -4.12 -6.40
N ARG A 279 -12.90 -2.92 -5.89
CA ARG A 279 -12.23 -2.71 -4.60
C ARG A 279 -13.05 -3.26 -3.42
N VAL A 280 -14.36 -2.99 -3.37
CA VAL A 280 -15.26 -3.52 -2.32
C VAL A 280 -15.35 -5.05 -2.40
N LYS A 281 -15.48 -5.61 -3.61
CA LYS A 281 -15.46 -7.07 -3.82
C LYS A 281 -14.16 -7.70 -3.34
N ALA A 282 -13.02 -7.02 -3.55
CA ALA A 282 -11.71 -7.48 -3.06
C ALA A 282 -11.67 -7.61 -1.54
N SER A 283 -12.15 -6.59 -0.82
CA SER A 283 -12.21 -6.59 0.64
C SER A 283 -13.14 -7.68 1.18
N LYS A 284 -14.34 -7.85 0.59
CA LYS A 284 -15.28 -8.91 1.00
C LYS A 284 -14.70 -10.32 0.81
N LYS A 285 -14.08 -10.60 -0.35
CA LYS A 285 -13.46 -11.91 -0.62
C LYS A 285 -12.35 -12.23 0.38
N LYS A 286 -11.58 -11.21 0.80
CA LYS A 286 -10.56 -11.36 1.85
C LYS A 286 -11.16 -11.75 3.18
N GLN A 287 -12.23 -11.10 3.62
CA GLN A 287 -12.87 -11.44 4.88
C GLN A 287 -13.41 -12.88 4.86
N GLN A 288 -14.10 -13.27 3.78
CA GLN A 288 -14.60 -14.65 3.62
C GLN A 288 -13.49 -15.71 3.72
N SER A 289 -12.35 -15.49 3.06
CA SER A 289 -11.23 -16.43 3.13
C SER A 289 -10.62 -16.51 4.53
N LYS A 290 -10.58 -15.41 5.28
CA LYS A 290 -10.15 -15.43 6.68
C LYS A 290 -11.10 -16.22 7.56
N ASP A 291 -12.41 -16.01 7.41
CA ASP A 291 -13.42 -16.70 8.20
C ASP A 291 -13.35 -18.23 7.94
N GLN A 292 -13.15 -18.63 6.67
CA GLN A 292 -12.93 -20.03 6.30
C GLN A 292 -11.67 -20.63 6.94
N GLN A 293 -10.54 -19.91 6.90
CA GLN A 293 -9.29 -20.38 7.50
C GLN A 293 -9.37 -20.43 9.04
N ALA A 294 -10.06 -19.49 9.67
CA ALA A 294 -10.29 -19.50 11.11
C ALA A 294 -11.15 -20.70 11.54
N ASN A 295 -12.21 -21.01 10.78
CA ASN A 295 -13.05 -22.18 11.03
C ASN A 295 -12.27 -23.49 10.85
N ALA A 296 -11.41 -23.59 9.83
CA ALA A 296 -10.61 -24.78 9.57
C ALA A 296 -9.52 -25.02 10.64
N ALA A 297 -9.00 -23.96 11.28
CA ALA A 297 -7.94 -24.06 12.27
C ALA A 297 -8.43 -24.43 13.68
N GLY A 298 -9.74 -24.58 13.91
CA GLY A 298 -10.30 -24.89 15.24
C GLY A 298 -10.04 -23.82 16.32
N GLN A 299 -9.48 -22.66 15.93
CA GLN A 299 -9.10 -21.59 16.85
C GLN A 299 -10.32 -20.73 17.20
N LYS A 300 -10.81 -20.86 18.44
CA LYS A 300 -11.67 -19.84 19.04
C LYS A 300 -10.83 -18.58 19.32
N GLN A 301 -11.22 -17.52 18.61
CA GLN A 301 -10.78 -16.13 18.67
C GLN A 301 -9.62 -15.75 17.74
N PRO A 302 -9.90 -15.07 16.63
CA PRO A 302 -8.91 -14.24 15.97
C PRO A 302 -8.49 -13.11 16.94
N LEU A 303 -7.33 -12.51 16.71
CA LEU A 303 -6.86 -11.24 17.31
C LEU A 303 -7.83 -10.04 17.18
N THR A 304 -9.07 -10.26 16.72
CA THR A 304 -10.12 -9.26 16.47
C THR A 304 -10.63 -8.57 17.74
N ARG A 305 -10.46 -9.12 18.95
CA ARG A 305 -10.99 -8.51 20.18
C ARG A 305 -10.06 -7.52 20.91
N LEU A 306 -8.78 -7.40 20.58
CA LEU A 306 -7.87 -6.44 21.25
C LEU A 306 -7.64 -5.12 20.49
N ILE A 307 -8.23 -4.92 19.31
CA ILE A 307 -7.82 -3.83 18.39
C ILE A 307 -8.81 -2.66 18.41
N ILE A 308 -9.78 -2.65 19.33
CA ILE A 308 -10.83 -1.62 19.37
C ILE A 308 -10.39 -0.32 20.08
N SER A 309 -9.23 -0.26 20.75
CA SER A 309 -8.78 0.97 21.43
C SER A 309 -7.40 1.51 21.00
N CYS A 310 -6.76 0.93 19.98
CA CYS A 310 -5.36 1.19 19.74
C CYS A 310 -5.10 2.54 19.02
N THR A 311 -4.57 3.52 19.73
CA THR A 311 -4.34 4.87 19.21
C THR A 311 -2.88 5.13 18.78
N THR A 312 -1.95 4.24 19.12
CA THR A 312 -0.54 4.35 18.75
C THR A 312 0.10 2.97 18.53
N VAL A 313 1.27 2.94 17.87
CA VAL A 313 2.07 1.71 17.74
C VAL A 313 2.53 1.21 19.12
N LYS A 314 2.69 2.09 20.13
CA LYS A 314 3.01 1.71 21.52
C LYS A 314 1.87 0.95 22.20
N ASP A 315 0.63 1.38 21.96
CA ASP A 315 -0.55 0.66 22.46
C ASP A 315 -0.62 -0.75 21.85
N LEU A 316 -0.19 -0.90 20.58
CA LEU A 316 -0.10 -2.19 19.88
C LEU A 316 0.98 -3.08 20.46
N ILE A 317 2.18 -2.54 20.71
CA ILE A 317 3.27 -3.27 21.36
C ILE A 317 2.82 -3.74 22.76
N SER A 318 2.15 -2.90 23.54
CA SER A 318 1.61 -3.29 24.85
C SER A 318 0.57 -4.42 24.76
N ILE A 319 -0.31 -4.38 23.76
CA ILE A 319 -1.27 -5.45 23.46
C ILE A 319 -0.54 -6.76 23.13
N PHE A 320 0.49 -6.66 22.30
CA PHE A 320 1.30 -7.77 21.83
C PHE A 320 2.19 -8.37 22.94
N ASP A 321 2.72 -7.55 23.85
CA ASP A 321 3.45 -7.96 25.05
C ASP A 321 2.54 -8.65 26.07
N THR A 322 1.30 -8.16 26.21
CA THR A 322 0.30 -8.79 27.09
C THR A 322 -0.07 -10.20 26.58
N GLN A 323 -0.09 -10.41 25.25
CA GLN A 323 -0.27 -11.73 24.67
C GLN A 323 0.95 -12.63 24.88
N LYS A 324 2.18 -12.09 24.74
CA LYS A 324 3.42 -12.83 25.03
C LYS A 324 3.42 -13.38 26.47
N LYS A 325 2.91 -12.60 27.43
CA LYS A 325 2.75 -13.01 28.84
C LYS A 325 1.65 -14.07 29.05
N LYS A 326 0.59 -14.08 28.24
CA LYS A 326 -0.50 -15.07 28.35
C LYS A 326 -0.17 -16.42 27.70
N ASP A 327 0.65 -16.41 26.65
CA ASP A 327 1.06 -17.62 25.93
C ASP A 327 2.28 -18.32 26.54
N GLY A 328 2.71 -17.94 27.75
CA GLY A 328 3.74 -18.66 28.53
C GLY A 328 5.11 -18.79 27.87
N SER A 329 5.41 -17.97 26.85
CA SER A 329 6.65 -18.07 26.07
C SER A 329 7.63 -16.97 26.51
N HIS A 330 8.51 -17.31 27.45
CA HIS A 330 9.67 -16.49 27.82
C HIS A 330 10.68 -16.40 26.68
#